data_AF-A0A6S7FHY7-F1
#
_entry.id   AF-A0A6S7FHY7-F1
#
_cell.length_a   1.000
_cell.length_b   1.000
_cell.length_c   1.000
_cell.angle_alpha   90.00
_cell.angle_beta   90.00
_cell.angle_gamma   90.00
#
_symmetry.space_group_name_H-M   'P 1'
#
loop_
_entity.id
_entity.type
_entity.pdbx_description
1 polymer ?
#
loop_
_entity_poly.entity_id
_entity_poly.type
_entity_poly.pdbx_seq_one_letter_code
_entity_poly.pdbx_strand_id
1 'polypeptide(L)'
;MTICGPTQSGKTHKIVEVIDHIDDVIQPTTDKLLYLYTAKQPSYDKIKEIICDKSTTLALKICEFIDCTKGIPTIADIKPKFGDATLMVLDDLMVLAMTTKENADNLNNLASHHSHHLNISVMFVCQNLNYGSGKLHNVQINSMYHLVFNNRTDT
;
A
#
# COMPACT_ATOMS: atom_id res chain seq x y z
N MET A 1 4.99 -1.95 5.94
CA MET A 1 3.81 -2.30 6.77
C MET A 1 2.93 -3.24 5.97
N THR A 2 2.35 -4.25 6.61
CA THR A 2 1.41 -5.20 6.00
C THR A 2 0.10 -5.21 6.78
N ILE A 3 -1.02 -5.03 6.08
CA ILE A 3 -2.39 -5.15 6.63
C ILE A 3 -3.04 -6.38 6.02
N CYS A 4 -3.42 -7.35 6.85
CA CYS A 4 -3.90 -8.65 6.40
C CYS A 4 -5.25 -9.03 7.02
N GLY A 5 -6.15 -9.60 6.22
CA GLY A 5 -7.40 -10.19 6.69
C GLY A 5 -8.42 -10.43 5.56
N PRO A 6 -9.46 -11.24 5.80
CA PRO A 6 -10.44 -11.57 4.77
C PRO A 6 -11.25 -10.36 4.29
N THR A 7 -11.99 -10.51 3.19
CA THR A 7 -12.94 -9.50 2.72
C THR A 7 -13.89 -9.10 3.87
N GLN A 8 -14.21 -7.80 3.97
CA GLN A 8 -15.02 -7.21 5.06
C GLN A 8 -14.41 -7.28 6.48
N SER A 9 -13.14 -7.68 6.66
CA SER A 9 -12.51 -7.71 7.99
C SER A 9 -12.22 -6.33 8.60
N GLY A 10 -12.41 -5.24 7.85
CA GLY A 10 -12.13 -3.87 8.31
C GLY A 10 -10.82 -3.27 7.81
N LYS A 11 -10.06 -3.96 6.93
CA LYS A 11 -8.78 -3.45 6.37
C LYS A 11 -8.88 -2.02 5.86
N THR A 12 -9.87 -1.75 5.01
CA THR A 12 -10.09 -0.42 4.44
C THR A 12 -10.29 0.66 5.50
N HIS A 13 -11.04 0.36 6.57
CA HIS A 13 -11.23 1.32 7.67
C HIS A 13 -9.92 1.60 8.39
N LYS A 14 -9.12 0.56 8.63
CA LYS A 14 -7.82 0.70 9.29
C LYS A 14 -6.79 1.42 8.41
N ILE A 15 -6.83 1.26 7.09
CA ILE A 15 -6.01 2.06 6.16
C ILE A 15 -6.31 3.55 6.31
N VAL A 16 -7.61 3.91 6.34
CA VAL A 16 -8.03 5.31 6.54
C VAL A 16 -7.54 5.84 7.89
N GLU A 17 -7.68 5.06 8.96
CA GLU A 17 -7.21 5.43 10.31
C GLU A 17 -5.68 5.64 10.36
N VAL A 18 -4.91 4.78 9.69
CA VAL A 18 -3.45 4.94 9.58
C VAL A 18 -3.08 6.19 8.78
N ILE A 19 -3.81 6.50 7.71
CA ILE A 19 -3.59 7.73 6.93
C ILE A 19 -3.92 8.98 7.75
N ASP A 20 -4.99 8.93 8.54
CA ASP A 20 -5.42 10.03 9.42
C ASP A 20 -4.43 10.32 10.56
N HIS A 21 -3.62 9.32 10.95
CA HIS A 21 -2.60 9.43 12.00
C HIS A 21 -1.19 9.20 11.45
N ILE A 22 -0.96 9.52 10.16
CA ILE A 22 0.24 9.07 9.46
C ILE A 22 1.54 9.61 10.07
N ASP A 23 1.50 10.84 10.59
CA ASP A 23 2.64 11.52 11.21
C ASP A 23 3.13 10.80 12.48
N ASP A 24 2.22 10.11 13.18
CA ASP A 24 2.51 9.34 14.40
C ASP A 24 2.89 7.88 14.09
N VAL A 25 2.43 7.35 12.95
CA VAL A 25 2.57 5.92 12.61
C VAL A 25 3.77 5.64 11.72
N ILE A 26 4.16 6.57 10.83
CA ILE A 26 5.24 6.37 9.86
C ILE A 26 6.33 7.43 10.03
N GLN A 27 7.56 6.95 10.20
CA GLN A 27 8.77 7.75 10.31
C GLN A 27 9.81 7.25 9.28
N PRO A 28 10.40 8.12 8.45
CA PRO A 28 10.12 9.56 8.35
C PRO A 28 8.73 9.83 7.79
N THR A 29 8.16 10.96 8.20
CA THR A 29 6.82 11.36 7.80
C THR A 29 6.73 11.56 6.28
N THR A 30 5.63 11.11 5.68
CA THR A 30 5.41 11.15 4.23
C THR A 30 4.58 12.35 3.80
N ASP A 31 5.01 13.04 2.75
CA ASP A 31 4.32 14.20 2.17
C ASP A 31 3.36 13.81 1.02
N LYS A 32 3.56 12.62 0.45
CA LYS A 32 2.79 12.13 -0.70
C LYS A 32 2.26 10.71 -0.50
N LEU A 33 1.02 10.49 -0.92
CA LEU A 33 0.36 9.19 -1.00
C LEU A 33 0.25 8.73 -2.46
N LEU A 34 0.71 7.52 -2.73
CA LEU A 34 0.49 6.81 -3.98
C LEU A 34 -0.30 5.52 -3.72
N TYR A 35 -1.57 5.49 -4.10
CA TYR A 35 -2.48 4.38 -3.83
C TYR A 35 -2.74 3.57 -5.10
N LEU A 36 -2.18 2.36 -5.18
CA LEU A 36 -2.36 1.44 -6.29
C LEU A 36 -3.46 0.42 -5.95
N TYR A 37 -4.42 0.24 -6.85
CA TYR A 37 -5.59 -0.61 -6.60
C TYR A 37 -6.09 -1.31 -7.86
N THR A 38 -6.78 -2.44 -7.68
CA THR A 38 -7.51 -3.17 -8.75
C THR A 38 -9.02 -2.91 -8.73
N ALA A 39 -9.58 -2.49 -7.58
CA ALA A 39 -10.99 -2.14 -7.43
C ALA A 39 -11.15 -0.81 -6.70
N LYS A 40 -11.97 0.10 -7.24
CA LYS A 40 -12.25 1.40 -6.60
C LYS A 40 -13.12 1.20 -5.37
N GLN A 41 -12.76 1.83 -4.25
CA GLN A 41 -13.50 1.76 -2.99
C GLN A 41 -14.05 3.15 -2.60
N PRO A 42 -15.23 3.23 -1.94
CA PRO A 42 -15.77 4.51 -1.46
C PRO A 42 -14.88 5.23 -0.43
N SER A 43 -14.02 4.49 0.27
CA SER A 43 -13.02 5.04 1.21
C SER A 43 -12.03 6.01 0.58
N TYR A 44 -11.84 5.95 -0.74
CA TYR A 44 -10.90 6.83 -1.44
C TYR A 44 -11.33 8.28 -1.36
N ASP A 45 -12.64 8.55 -1.34
CA ASP A 45 -13.15 9.89 -1.20
C ASP A 45 -12.88 10.42 0.21
N LYS A 46 -13.02 9.57 1.25
CA LYS A 46 -12.62 9.93 2.63
C LYS A 46 -11.11 10.22 2.75
N ILE A 47 -10.27 9.41 2.11
CA ILE A 47 -8.81 9.64 2.09
C ILE A 47 -8.50 11.00 1.46
N LYS A 48 -9.17 11.34 0.36
CA LYS A 48 -9.00 12.65 -0.28
C LYS A 48 -9.49 13.78 0.62
N GLU A 49 -10.62 13.62 1.27
CA GLU A 49 -11.15 14.61 2.22
C GLU A 49 -10.15 14.88 3.34
N ILE A 50 -9.60 13.82 3.97
CA ILE A 50 -8.57 13.94 5.01
C ILE A 50 -7.34 14.69 4.51
N ILE A 51 -6.83 14.36 3.32
CA ILE A 51 -5.60 14.96 2.77
C ILE A 51 -5.82 16.39 2.29
N CYS A 52 -7.00 16.71 1.75
CA CYS A 52 -7.33 18.03 1.24
C CYS A 52 -7.89 18.98 2.31
N ASP A 53 -8.17 18.49 3.52
CA ASP A 53 -8.62 19.33 4.62
C ASP A 53 -7.53 20.35 4.99
N LYS A 54 -7.84 21.65 4.85
CA LYS A 54 -6.88 22.72 5.18
C LYS A 54 -6.68 22.88 6.69
N SER A 55 -7.61 22.35 7.49
CA SER A 55 -7.51 22.33 8.94
C SER A 55 -6.61 21.21 9.46
N THR A 56 -6.24 20.23 8.62
CA THR A 56 -5.36 19.15 9.05
C THR A 56 -3.89 19.57 9.12
N THR A 57 -3.21 19.16 10.19
CA THR A 57 -1.77 19.35 10.37
C THR A 57 -0.94 18.26 9.70
N LEU A 58 -1.59 17.28 9.06
CA LEU A 58 -0.92 16.17 8.40
C LEU A 58 0.14 16.66 7.43
N ALA A 59 1.33 16.06 7.47
CA ALA A 59 2.38 16.33 6.49
C ALA A 59 1.98 15.88 5.08
N LEU A 60 1.10 14.89 4.99
CA LEU A 60 0.56 14.36 3.74
C LEU A 60 -0.30 15.41 3.03
N LYS A 61 0.18 15.95 1.90
CA LYS A 61 -0.53 17.01 1.15
C LYS A 61 -0.94 16.60 -0.26
N ILE A 62 -0.38 15.52 -0.78
CA ILE A 62 -0.61 15.07 -2.16
C ILE A 62 -1.09 13.63 -2.14
N CYS A 63 -2.14 13.32 -2.90
CA CYS A 63 -2.59 11.94 -3.12
C CYS A 63 -2.83 11.63 -4.59
N GLU A 64 -2.35 10.48 -5.04
CA GLU A 64 -2.59 9.94 -6.37
C GLU A 64 -3.11 8.51 -6.29
N PHE A 65 -4.16 8.22 -7.07
CA PHE A 65 -4.79 6.91 -7.14
C PHE A 65 -4.50 6.30 -8.51
N ILE A 66 -3.88 5.12 -8.54
CA ILE A 66 -3.49 4.40 -9.77
C ILE A 66 -4.35 3.16 -9.91
N ASP A 67 -5.10 3.10 -11.00
CA ASP A 67 -5.86 1.92 -11.42
C ASP A 67 -4.91 0.91 -12.09
N CYS A 68 -4.77 -0.26 -11.48
CA CYS A 68 -3.94 -1.36 -11.92
C CYS A 68 -4.72 -2.45 -12.66
N THR A 69 -5.99 -2.25 -13.03
CA THR A 69 -6.80 -3.27 -13.75
C THR A 69 -6.17 -3.76 -15.05
N LYS A 70 -5.31 -2.95 -15.67
CA LYS A 70 -4.57 -3.30 -16.91
C LYS A 70 -3.18 -3.90 -16.67
N GLY A 71 -2.74 -4.00 -15.43
CA GLY A 71 -1.40 -4.48 -15.07
C GLY A 71 -0.77 -3.69 -13.94
N ILE A 72 0.28 -4.25 -13.37
CA ILE A 72 1.06 -3.61 -12.29
C ILE A 72 2.13 -2.73 -12.95
N PRO A 73 2.15 -1.41 -12.69
CA PRO A 73 3.10 -0.50 -13.32
C PRO A 73 4.53 -0.82 -12.89
N THR A 74 5.48 -0.44 -13.73
CA THR A 74 6.89 -0.50 -13.37
C THR A 74 7.26 0.69 -12.48
N ILE A 75 8.41 0.62 -11.82
CA ILE A 75 8.96 1.76 -11.08
C ILE A 75 9.20 2.96 -11.98
N ALA A 76 9.61 2.74 -13.23
CA ALA A 76 9.84 3.83 -14.16
C ALA A 76 8.56 4.64 -14.43
N ASP A 77 7.40 3.96 -14.47
CA ASP A 77 6.10 4.60 -14.70
C ASP A 77 5.65 5.47 -13.53
N ILE A 78 5.98 5.06 -12.30
CA ILE A 78 5.53 5.75 -11.08
C ILE A 78 6.59 6.65 -10.44
N LYS A 79 7.86 6.51 -10.79
CA LYS A 79 8.96 7.33 -10.26
C LYS A 79 8.72 8.83 -10.43
N PRO A 80 8.19 9.33 -11.57
CA PRO A 80 7.84 10.75 -11.72
C PRO A 80 6.76 11.23 -10.74
N LYS A 81 6.03 10.31 -10.10
CA LYS A 81 4.98 10.59 -9.13
C LYS A 81 5.50 10.53 -7.69
N PHE A 82 6.76 10.21 -7.43
CA PHE A 82 7.29 10.26 -6.07
C PHE A 82 7.55 11.69 -5.63
N GLY A 83 7.29 11.96 -4.35
CA GLY A 83 7.71 13.17 -3.65
C GLY A 83 9.02 12.96 -2.89
N ASP A 84 9.33 13.85 -1.96
CA ASP A 84 10.51 13.72 -1.09
C ASP A 84 10.34 12.56 -0.09
N ALA A 85 9.10 12.26 0.33
CA ALA A 85 8.77 11.16 1.23
C ALA A 85 7.42 10.52 0.85
N THR A 86 7.42 9.36 0.20
CA THR A 86 6.18 8.79 -0.36
C THR A 86 5.67 7.59 0.43
N LEU A 87 4.40 7.62 0.83
CA LEU A 87 3.66 6.42 1.23
C LEU A 87 3.06 5.76 0.00
N MET A 88 3.47 4.54 -0.30
CA MET A 88 2.89 3.71 -1.35
C MET A 88 1.95 2.66 -0.73
N VAL A 89 0.67 2.69 -1.10
CA VAL A 89 -0.31 1.66 -0.71
C VAL A 89 -0.52 0.71 -1.88
N LEU A 90 -0.32 -0.58 -1.64
CA LEU A 90 -0.52 -1.67 -2.60
C LEU A 90 -1.76 -2.47 -2.16
N ASP A 91 -2.93 -2.13 -2.70
CA ASP A 91 -4.21 -2.71 -2.28
C ASP A 91 -4.74 -3.74 -3.29
N ASP A 92 -4.89 -4.98 -2.84
CA ASP A 92 -5.44 -6.11 -3.59
C ASP A 92 -4.75 -6.38 -4.95
N LEU A 93 -3.44 -6.07 -5.03
CA LEU A 93 -2.63 -6.30 -6.24
C LEU A 93 -2.12 -7.74 -6.35
N MET A 94 -2.28 -8.55 -5.30
CA MET A 94 -1.74 -9.91 -5.23
C MET A 94 -2.34 -10.85 -6.25
N VAL A 95 -3.67 -10.81 -6.42
CA VAL A 95 -4.35 -11.62 -7.43
C VAL A 95 -3.84 -11.28 -8.83
N LEU A 96 -3.65 -9.99 -9.10
CA LEU A 96 -3.11 -9.51 -10.37
C LEU A 96 -1.65 -9.93 -10.58
N ALA A 97 -0.82 -9.90 -9.54
CA ALA A 97 0.57 -10.35 -9.59
C ALA A 97 0.72 -11.83 -9.95
N MET A 98 -0.27 -12.66 -9.61
CA MET A 98 -0.26 -14.09 -9.94
C MET A 98 -0.64 -14.40 -11.40
N THR A 99 -1.14 -13.41 -12.16
CA THR A 99 -1.61 -13.64 -13.54
C THR A 99 -0.48 -13.77 -14.56
N THR A 100 0.63 -13.03 -14.37
CA THR A 100 1.78 -13.04 -15.27
C THR A 100 3.08 -12.94 -14.49
N LYS A 101 4.17 -13.47 -15.05
CA LYS A 101 5.51 -13.31 -14.46
C LYS A 101 5.91 -11.83 -14.36
N GLU A 102 5.57 -11.05 -15.38
CA GLU A 102 5.84 -9.61 -15.43
C GLU A 102 5.16 -8.87 -14.27
N ASN A 103 3.88 -9.13 -14.00
CA ASN A 103 3.18 -8.50 -12.88
C ASN A 103 3.79 -8.90 -11.52
N ALA A 104 4.20 -10.17 -11.36
CA ALA A 104 4.89 -10.62 -10.15
C ALA A 104 6.22 -9.89 -9.95
N ASP A 105 7.02 -9.77 -11.01
CA ASP A 105 8.31 -9.08 -10.97
C ASP A 105 8.12 -7.57 -10.70
N ASN A 106 7.11 -6.93 -11.31
CA ASN A 106 6.78 -5.53 -11.06
C ASN A 106 6.33 -5.30 -9.61
N LEU A 107 5.43 -6.11 -9.07
CA LEU A 107 4.99 -5.98 -7.67
C LEU A 107 6.14 -6.18 -6.69
N ASN A 108 6.98 -7.18 -6.93
CA ASN A 108 8.17 -7.43 -6.13
C ASN A 108 9.13 -6.24 -6.19
N ASN A 109 9.35 -5.66 -7.37
CA ASN A 109 10.18 -4.48 -7.51
C ASN A 109 9.58 -3.30 -6.74
N LEU A 110 8.28 -3.03 -6.86
CA LEU A 110 7.60 -1.95 -6.12
C LEU A 110 7.71 -2.11 -4.61
N ALA A 111 7.58 -3.35 -4.12
CA ALA A 111 7.60 -3.66 -2.70
C ALA A 111 9.03 -3.82 -2.11
N SER A 112 10.00 -4.22 -2.94
CA SER A 112 11.39 -4.48 -2.52
C SER A 112 12.35 -3.35 -2.85
N HIS A 113 11.95 -2.39 -3.70
CA HIS A 113 12.86 -1.32 -4.10
C HIS A 113 13.33 -0.58 -2.87
N HIS A 114 14.66 -0.51 -2.74
CA HIS A 114 15.37 -0.06 -1.57
C HIS A 114 14.74 1.20 -0.98
N SER A 115 13.93 1.00 0.04
CA SER A 115 13.37 2.01 0.95
C SER A 115 14.47 2.92 1.51
N HIS A 116 15.74 2.49 1.44
CA HIS A 116 16.93 3.27 1.78
C HIS A 116 17.36 4.33 0.76
N HIS A 117 16.89 4.32 -0.49
CA HIS A 117 17.36 5.25 -1.54
C HIS A 117 16.29 6.23 -2.06
N LEU A 118 15.00 5.97 -1.82
CA LEU A 118 13.90 6.78 -2.36
C LEU A 118 12.92 7.33 -1.30
N ASN A 119 13.21 7.12 -0.01
CA ASN A 119 12.37 7.58 1.11
C ASN A 119 10.89 7.16 0.94
N ILE A 120 10.69 5.89 0.59
CA ILE A 120 9.37 5.31 0.32
C ILE A 120 8.99 4.38 1.47
N SER A 121 7.84 4.64 2.07
CA SER A 121 7.16 3.73 2.97
C SER A 121 6.15 2.91 2.18
N VAL A 122 6.19 1.58 2.29
CA VAL A 122 5.25 0.69 1.58
C VAL A 122 4.25 0.10 2.58
N MET A 123 2.96 0.28 2.29
CA MET A 123 1.83 -0.37 2.95
C MET A 123 1.23 -1.41 2.02
N PHE A 124 1.31 -2.67 2.42
CA PHE A 124 0.84 -3.80 1.64
C PHE A 124 -0.47 -4.35 2.21
N VAL A 125 -1.53 -4.43 1.41
CA VAL A 125 -2.84 -4.91 1.86
C VAL A 125 -3.13 -6.25 1.20
N CYS A 126 -3.33 -7.29 2.01
CA CYS A 126 -3.57 -8.65 1.50
C CYS A 126 -4.70 -9.35 2.26
N GLN A 127 -5.20 -10.45 1.67
CA GLN A 127 -6.26 -11.25 2.28
C GLN A 127 -5.73 -12.23 3.33
N ASN A 128 -4.62 -12.90 3.05
CA ASN A 128 -3.97 -13.88 3.93
C ASN A 128 -2.46 -13.61 3.98
N LEU A 129 -1.84 -13.93 5.12
CA LEU A 129 -0.39 -13.81 5.29
C LEU A 129 0.37 -14.89 4.52
N ASN A 130 -0.24 -16.06 4.30
CA ASN A 130 0.44 -17.21 3.70
C ASN A 130 0.04 -17.48 2.24
N TYR A 131 -0.20 -16.43 1.45
CA TYR A 131 -0.67 -16.61 0.08
C TYR A 131 0.47 -16.72 -0.95
N GLY A 132 0.79 -17.95 -1.34
CA GLY A 132 1.49 -18.26 -2.59
C GLY A 132 3.02 -18.41 -2.51
N SER A 133 3.46 -19.59 -2.95
CA SER A 133 4.85 -20.08 -3.07
C SER A 133 5.92 -19.04 -3.47
N GLY A 134 6.87 -18.79 -2.57
CA GLY A 134 8.25 -18.36 -2.83
C GLY A 134 8.51 -16.96 -3.40
N LYS A 135 7.66 -16.47 -4.32
CA LYS A 135 7.93 -15.23 -5.09
C LYS A 135 7.52 -13.96 -4.36
N LEU A 136 6.50 -14.01 -3.50
CA LEU A 136 6.01 -12.86 -2.72
C LEU A 136 6.46 -12.92 -1.26
N HIS A 137 7.21 -13.97 -0.89
CA HIS A 137 7.76 -14.16 0.45
C HIS A 137 8.70 -13.02 0.87
N ASN A 138 9.50 -12.50 -0.07
CA ASN A 138 10.41 -11.40 0.19
C ASN A 138 9.69 -10.10 0.56
N VAL A 139 8.51 -9.85 0.00
CA VAL A 139 7.68 -8.68 0.35
C VAL A 139 7.19 -8.77 1.79
N GLN A 140 6.88 -9.98 2.25
CA GLN A 140 6.38 -10.22 3.60
C GLN A 140 7.48 -10.13 4.65
N ILE A 141 8.66 -10.69 4.36
CA ILE A 141 9.81 -10.65 5.28
C ILE A 141 10.32 -9.21 5.50
N ASN A 142 10.23 -8.35 4.49
CA ASN A 142 10.73 -6.98 4.56
C ASN A 142 9.74 -5.98 5.19
N SER A 143 8.63 -6.45 5.75
CA SER A 143 7.65 -5.58 6.40
C SER A 143 8.03 -5.31 7.86
N MET A 144 8.26 -4.06 8.21
CA MET A 144 8.60 -3.67 9.60
C MET A 144 7.41 -3.76 10.58
N TYR A 145 6.17 -3.79 10.07
CA TYR A 145 4.95 -3.77 10.88
C TYR A 145 3.89 -4.66 10.25
N HIS A 146 3.20 -5.48 11.06
CA HIS A 146 2.08 -6.31 10.64
C HIS A 146 0.82 -5.98 11.45
N LEU A 147 -0.29 -5.69 10.75
CA LEU A 147 -1.62 -5.57 11.31
C LEU A 147 -2.48 -6.69 10.75
N VAL A 148 -2.84 -7.65 11.60
CA VAL A 148 -3.50 -8.89 11.20
C VAL A 148 -4.88 -8.93 11.83
N PHE A 149 -5.92 -8.94 11.01
CA PHE A 149 -7.28 -9.15 11.47
C PHE A 149 -7.51 -10.64 11.72
N ASN A 150 -8.33 -10.95 12.72
CA ASN A 150 -8.67 -12.31 13.06
C ASN A 150 -9.25 -13.05 11.84
N ASN A 151 -8.66 -14.21 11.51
CA ASN A 151 -9.07 -15.06 10.41
C ASN A 151 -9.01 -16.51 10.88
N ARG A 152 -10.10 -17.27 10.69
CA ARG A 152 -10.24 -18.66 11.17
C ARG A 152 -9.16 -19.62 10.65
N THR A 153 -8.46 -19.25 9.58
CA THR A 153 -7.36 -20.02 8.99
C THR A 153 -5.96 -19.57 9.40
N ASP A 154 -5.80 -18.37 9.99
CA ASP A 154 -4.49 -17.79 10.34
C ASP A 154 -4.26 -17.65 11.87
N THR A 155 -5.27 -17.97 12.69
CA THR A 155 -5.22 -18.07 14.17
C THR A 155 -5.82 -19.38 14.63
#